data_AF-A0A1H3G954-F1
#
_entry.id   AF-A0A1H3G954-F1
#
_cell.length_a   1.000
_cell.length_b   1.000
_cell.length_c   1.000
_cell.angle_alpha   90.00
_cell.angle_beta   90.00
_cell.angle_gamma   90.00
#
_symmetry.space_group_name_H-M   'P 1'
#
loop_
_entity.id
_entity.type
_entity.pdbx_description
1 polymer ?
#
loop_
_entity_poly.entity_id
_entity_poly.type
_entity_poly.pdbx_seq_one_letter_code
_entity_poly.pdbx_strand_id
1 'polypeptide(L)'
;MSFKIDHRENKLTCGDELIEAVKKIQPDIKTIVFSIEDKSYRIKSLFNNLGINAYVSKGRNSIPQLQKAIQSIYSTDEKILSDEWQHVLRDKSLVEIEPYDITLLKLLSKGYILDEISLELKNSGIIPNGSSSIEKRINKLKVYFKANNNVHLIAISKDLGLL
;
A
#
# COMPACT_ATOMS: atom_id res chain seq x y z
N MET A 1 0.72 -10.00 -2.34
CA MET A 1 -0.14 -10.83 -3.21
C MET A 1 0.57 -11.06 -4.53
N SER A 2 1.52 -12.00 -4.59
CA SER A 2 2.32 -12.27 -5.79
C SER A 2 1.71 -13.37 -6.66
N PHE A 3 1.84 -13.23 -7.97
CA PHE A 3 1.50 -14.28 -8.93
C PHE A 3 2.66 -15.26 -9.06
N LYS A 4 2.36 -16.53 -9.31
CA LYS A 4 3.39 -17.54 -9.56
C LYS A 4 4.02 -17.26 -10.92
N ILE A 5 5.35 -17.23 -10.95
CA ILE A 5 6.13 -17.11 -12.18
C ILE A 5 6.00 -18.44 -12.93
N ASP A 6 5.64 -18.37 -14.21
CA ASP A 6 5.61 -19.50 -15.13
C ASP A 6 6.65 -19.24 -16.24
N HIS A 7 6.89 -20.19 -17.14
CA HIS A 7 7.85 -20.10 -18.24
C HIS A 7 7.50 -19.04 -19.31
N ARG A 8 6.47 -18.23 -19.11
CA ARG A 8 6.03 -17.15 -20.00
C ARG A 8 6.41 -15.80 -19.39
N GLU A 9 6.71 -14.83 -20.25
CA GLU A 9 6.90 -13.44 -19.81
C GLU A 9 5.59 -12.89 -19.22
N ASN A 10 5.54 -12.80 -17.90
CA ASN A 10 4.41 -12.22 -17.18
C ASN A 10 4.53 -10.70 -17.15
N LYS A 11 3.59 -10.00 -17.79
CA LYS A 11 3.52 -8.52 -17.78
C LYS A 11 3.08 -7.94 -16.44
N LEU A 12 2.45 -8.75 -15.58
CA LEU A 12 1.96 -8.38 -14.27
C LEU A 12 2.42 -9.46 -13.28
N THR A 13 2.92 -9.02 -12.13
CA THR A 13 3.58 -9.88 -11.14
C THR A 13 2.82 -9.99 -9.84
N CYS A 14 1.87 -9.08 -9.58
CA CYS A 14 1.12 -9.04 -8.33
C CYS A 14 -0.30 -8.46 -8.49
N GLY A 15 -1.09 -8.61 -7.44
CA GLY A 15 -2.45 -8.08 -7.36
C GLY A 15 -2.52 -6.56 -7.51
N ASP A 16 -1.57 -5.83 -6.92
CA ASP A 16 -1.53 -4.36 -6.95
C ASP A 16 -1.39 -3.88 -8.42
N GLU A 17 -0.42 -4.44 -9.16
CA GLU A 17 -0.22 -4.15 -10.59
C GLU A 17 -1.43 -4.51 -11.45
N LEU A 18 -2.11 -5.63 -11.13
CA LEU A 18 -3.34 -6.01 -11.83
C LEU A 18 -4.44 -4.97 -11.64
N ILE A 19 -4.64 -4.48 -10.42
CA ILE A 19 -5.67 -3.48 -10.12
C ILE A 19 -5.36 -2.18 -10.87
N GLU A 20 -4.10 -1.71 -10.83
CA GLU A 20 -3.68 -0.52 -11.57
C GLU A 20 -3.89 -0.66 -13.08
N ALA A 21 -3.47 -1.80 -13.66
CA ALA A 21 -3.59 -2.04 -15.10
C ALA A 21 -5.05 -2.10 -15.54
N VAL A 22 -5.90 -2.77 -14.77
CA VAL A 22 -7.32 -2.93 -15.08
C VAL A 22 -8.06 -1.60 -14.94
N LYS A 23 -7.80 -0.81 -13.90
CA LYS A 23 -8.42 0.52 -13.73
C LYS A 23 -7.99 1.54 -14.77
N LYS A 24 -6.79 1.41 -15.36
CA LYS A 24 -6.40 2.24 -16.52
C LYS A 24 -7.28 1.98 -17.75
N ILE A 25 -7.78 0.75 -17.91
CA ILE A 25 -8.61 0.34 -19.06
C ILE A 25 -10.10 0.56 -18.75
N GLN A 26 -10.53 0.23 -17.53
CA GLN A 26 -11.91 0.34 -17.05
C GLN A 26 -11.91 1.02 -15.67
N PRO A 27 -11.92 2.36 -15.59
CA PRO A 27 -11.80 3.08 -14.32
C PRO A 27 -12.89 2.73 -13.29
N ASP A 28 -14.10 2.46 -13.77
CA ASP A 28 -15.29 2.19 -12.95
C ASP A 28 -15.46 0.71 -12.57
N ILE A 29 -14.54 -0.16 -13.01
CA ILE A 29 -14.62 -1.58 -12.67
C ILE A 29 -14.58 -1.75 -11.16
N LYS A 30 -15.58 -2.45 -10.62
CA LYS A 30 -15.66 -2.69 -9.19
C LYS A 30 -14.67 -3.78 -8.80
N THR A 31 -13.81 -3.47 -7.85
CA THR A 31 -12.70 -4.33 -7.43
C THR A 31 -12.88 -4.77 -5.98
N ILE A 32 -12.87 -6.08 -5.74
CA ILE A 32 -12.78 -6.67 -4.41
C ILE A 32 -11.42 -7.33 -4.26
N VAL A 33 -10.71 -7.01 -3.18
CA VAL A 33 -9.49 -7.74 -2.82
C VAL A 33 -9.82 -8.80 -1.79
N PHE A 34 -9.46 -10.05 -2.10
CA PHE A 34 -9.67 -11.20 -1.24
C PHE A 34 -8.32 -11.82 -0.84
N SER A 35 -7.85 -11.54 0.38
CA SER A 35 -6.47 -11.84 0.80
C SER A 35 -6.37 -12.22 2.29
N ILE A 36 -5.27 -12.89 2.66
CA ILE A 36 -4.89 -13.15 4.06
C ILE A 36 -4.17 -11.95 4.71
N GLU A 37 -4.04 -10.83 3.99
CA GLU A 37 -3.37 -9.65 4.51
C GLU A 37 -4.14 -9.09 5.72
N ASP A 38 -3.44 -8.82 6.81
CA ASP A 38 -3.99 -8.33 8.07
C ASP A 38 -3.37 -6.98 8.47
N LYS A 39 -2.44 -6.48 7.67
CA LYS A 39 -1.77 -5.21 7.94
C LYS A 39 -2.66 -4.05 7.52
N SER A 40 -3.12 -3.28 8.50
CA SER A 40 -4.02 -2.13 8.33
C SER A 40 -3.55 -1.11 7.29
N TYR A 41 -2.27 -0.77 7.28
CA TYR A 41 -1.72 0.19 6.32
C TYR A 41 -1.75 -0.34 4.87
N ARG A 42 -1.59 -1.65 4.65
CA ARG A 42 -1.71 -2.25 3.31
C ARG A 42 -3.13 -2.12 2.82
N ILE A 43 -4.09 -2.47 3.66
CA ILE A 43 -5.50 -2.43 3.33
C ILE A 43 -5.93 -0.97 3.08
N LYS A 44 -5.49 -0.01 3.90
CA LYS A 44 -5.61 1.44 3.63
C LYS A 44 -5.11 1.81 2.24
N SER A 45 -3.89 1.41 1.90
CA SER A 45 -3.28 1.71 0.60
C SER A 45 -4.13 1.17 -0.56
N LEU A 46 -4.70 -0.03 -0.45
CA LEU A 46 -5.57 -0.57 -1.49
C LEU A 46 -6.82 0.32 -1.71
N PHE A 47 -7.42 0.86 -0.65
CA PHE A 47 -8.60 1.74 -0.78
C PHE A 47 -8.25 3.14 -1.28
N ASN A 48 -7.16 3.72 -0.76
CA ASN A 48 -6.78 5.10 -1.01
C ASN A 48 -6.02 5.27 -2.32
N ASN A 49 -5.06 4.38 -2.59
CA ASN A 49 -4.16 4.49 -3.73
C ASN A 49 -4.67 3.71 -4.94
N LEU A 50 -5.18 2.48 -4.72
CA LEU A 50 -5.66 1.63 -5.80
C LEU A 50 -7.18 1.71 -6.02
N GLY A 51 -7.91 2.39 -5.15
CA GLY A 51 -9.33 2.66 -5.33
C GLY A 51 -10.22 1.41 -5.34
N ILE A 52 -9.92 0.38 -4.54
CA ILE A 52 -10.77 -0.81 -4.43
C ILE A 52 -12.13 -0.47 -3.78
N ASN A 53 -13.13 -1.30 -4.05
CA ASN A 53 -14.49 -1.14 -3.54
C ASN A 53 -14.74 -1.93 -2.26
N ALA A 54 -14.07 -3.07 -2.09
CA ALA A 54 -14.15 -3.85 -0.86
C ALA A 54 -12.90 -4.68 -0.60
N TYR A 55 -12.66 -4.99 0.67
CA TYR A 55 -11.62 -5.91 1.13
C TYR A 55 -12.27 -7.00 1.98
N VAL A 56 -11.91 -8.26 1.71
CA VAL A 56 -12.37 -9.42 2.48
C VAL A 56 -11.15 -10.22 2.93
N SER A 57 -11.06 -10.47 4.24
CA SER A 57 -10.01 -11.31 4.80
C SER A 57 -10.28 -12.79 4.54
N LYS A 58 -9.26 -13.54 4.12
CA LYS A 58 -9.31 -15.00 3.96
C LYS A 58 -9.22 -15.67 5.33
N GLY A 59 -10.32 -16.28 5.73
CA GLY A 59 -10.45 -17.00 7.00
C GLY A 59 -11.65 -17.95 7.00
N ARG A 60 -12.01 -18.48 8.17
CA ARG A 60 -13.05 -19.52 8.32
C ARG A 60 -14.42 -19.09 7.77
N ASN A 61 -14.78 -17.81 7.90
CA ASN A 61 -16.08 -17.26 7.48
C ASN A 61 -15.98 -16.34 6.25
N SER A 62 -14.94 -16.50 5.45
CA SER A 62 -14.66 -15.58 4.35
C SER A 62 -15.61 -15.67 3.17
N ILE A 63 -16.14 -16.86 2.84
CA ILE A 63 -17.02 -17.05 1.69
C ILE A 63 -18.36 -16.32 1.84
N PRO A 64 -19.09 -16.44 2.97
CA PRO A 64 -20.30 -15.64 3.19
C PRO A 64 -20.03 -14.12 3.16
N GLN A 65 -18.90 -13.68 3.70
CA GLN A 65 -18.50 -12.27 3.67
C GLN A 65 -18.21 -11.79 2.24
N LEU A 66 -17.56 -12.62 1.41
CA LEU A 66 -17.30 -12.32 0.01
C LEU A 66 -18.60 -12.23 -0.79
N GLN A 67 -19.55 -13.14 -0.57
CA GLN A 67 -20.87 -13.09 -1.20
C GLN A 67 -21.61 -11.79 -0.84
N LYS A 68 -21.60 -11.43 0.45
CA LYS A 68 -22.18 -10.16 0.93
C LYS A 68 -21.49 -8.96 0.26
N ALA A 69 -20.16 -8.95 0.22
CA ALA A 69 -19.40 -7.88 -0.41
C ALA A 69 -19.79 -7.72 -1.89
N ILE A 70 -19.84 -8.81 -2.67
CA ILE A 70 -20.25 -8.79 -4.09
C ILE A 70 -21.65 -8.20 -4.26
N GLN A 71 -22.64 -8.69 -3.49
CA GLN A 71 -24.02 -8.22 -3.58
C GLN A 71 -24.14 -6.74 -3.25
N SER A 72 -23.44 -6.30 -2.19
CA SER A 72 -23.51 -4.93 -1.74
C SER A 72 -22.80 -3.98 -2.71
N ILE A 73 -21.60 -4.29 -3.21
CA ILE A 73 -20.94 -3.46 -4.23
C ILE A 73 -21.72 -3.43 -5.55
N TYR A 74 -22.50 -4.47 -5.87
CA TYR A 74 -23.32 -4.47 -7.08
C TYR A 74 -24.53 -3.54 -6.91
N SER A 75 -25.13 -3.55 -5.72
CA SER A 75 -26.36 -2.82 -5.42
C SER A 75 -26.12 -1.34 -5.07
N THR A 76 -24.93 -0.98 -4.59
CA THR A 76 -24.56 0.39 -4.23
C THR A 76 -23.21 0.78 -4.83
N ASP A 77 -22.99 2.08 -5.04
CA ASP A 77 -21.66 2.62 -5.40
C ASP A 77 -20.78 2.91 -4.19
N GLU A 78 -21.22 2.50 -2.99
CA GLU A 78 -20.48 2.74 -1.76
C GLU A 78 -19.29 1.79 -1.62
N LYS A 79 -18.16 2.33 -1.12
CA LYS A 79 -17.01 1.51 -0.72
C LYS A 79 -17.37 0.80 0.58
N ILE A 80 -17.28 -0.52 0.59
CA ILE A 80 -17.70 -1.34 1.73
C ILE A 80 -16.49 -1.94 2.40
N LEU A 81 -16.40 -1.66 3.69
CA LEU A 81 -15.42 -2.21 4.61
C LEU A 81 -16.17 -3.15 5.55
N SER A 82 -15.64 -4.34 5.82
CA SER A 82 -16.11 -5.12 6.96
C SER A 82 -15.94 -4.29 8.24
N ASP A 83 -16.85 -4.45 9.20
CA ASP A 83 -16.93 -3.62 10.40
C ASP A 83 -15.60 -3.57 11.18
N GLU A 84 -14.85 -4.68 11.14
CA GLU A 84 -13.49 -4.81 11.67
C GLU A 84 -12.50 -3.77 11.10
N TRP A 85 -12.59 -3.43 9.80
CA TRP A 85 -11.71 -2.45 9.17
C TRP A 85 -12.22 -1.03 9.33
N GLN A 86 -13.53 -0.80 9.41
CA GLN A 86 -14.05 0.56 9.58
C GLN A 86 -13.49 1.23 10.84
N HIS A 87 -13.28 0.48 11.93
CA HIS A 87 -12.66 1.00 13.15
C HIS A 87 -11.16 1.26 12.98
N VAL A 88 -10.43 0.30 12.39
CA VAL A 88 -8.97 0.41 12.14
C VAL A 88 -8.64 1.55 11.17
N LEU A 89 -9.56 1.85 10.25
CA LEU A 89 -9.40 2.91 9.25
C LEU A 89 -9.73 4.31 9.80
N ARG A 90 -10.66 4.41 10.76
CA ARG A 90 -11.01 5.66 11.45
C ARG A 90 -9.94 6.15 12.43
N ASP A 91 -9.02 5.28 12.84
CA ASP A 91 -7.95 5.67 13.75
C ASP A 91 -6.91 6.54 13.04
N LYS A 92 -7.00 7.86 13.29
CA LYS A 92 -6.09 8.90 12.79
C LYS A 92 -4.78 8.98 13.59
N SER A 93 -4.62 8.19 14.66
CA SER A 93 -3.42 8.22 15.51
C SER A 93 -2.23 7.49 14.89
N LEU A 94 -2.46 6.63 13.90
CA LEU A 94 -1.42 5.91 13.19
C LEU A 94 -0.83 6.80 12.10
N VAL A 95 0.49 7.00 12.10
CA VAL A 95 1.19 7.63 10.96
C VAL A 95 0.80 6.87 9.69
N GLU A 96 0.11 7.56 8.79
CA GLU A 96 -0.28 6.99 7.50
C GLU A 96 0.97 6.90 6.63
N ILE A 97 1.26 5.70 6.12
CA ILE A 97 2.30 5.50 5.14
C ILE A 97 1.78 6.01 3.80
N GLU A 98 2.33 7.12 3.35
CA GLU A 98 1.96 7.80 2.11
C GLU A 98 2.78 7.26 0.93
N PRO A 99 2.33 7.41 -0.33
CA PRO A 99 3.14 7.06 -1.51
C PRO A 99 4.54 7.70 -1.52
N TYR A 100 4.65 8.91 -0.95
CA TYR A 100 5.92 9.59 -0.73
C TYR A 100 6.86 8.79 0.18
N ASP A 101 6.34 8.18 1.25
CA ASP A 101 7.14 7.34 2.17
C ASP A 101 7.65 6.08 1.48
N ILE A 102 6.82 5.44 0.65
CA ILE A 102 7.24 4.28 -0.14
C ILE A 102 8.39 4.65 -1.05
N THR A 103 8.32 5.84 -1.66
CA THR A 103 9.38 6.36 -2.53
C THR A 103 10.68 6.56 -1.74
N LEU A 104 10.60 7.20 -0.57
CA LEU A 104 11.76 7.37 0.31
C LEU A 104 12.38 6.03 0.72
N LEU A 105 11.55 5.07 1.14
CA LEU A 105 11.98 3.74 1.54
C LEU A 105 12.62 2.98 0.37
N LYS A 106 12.12 3.13 -0.87
CA LYS A 106 12.72 2.56 -2.07
C LYS A 106 14.11 3.15 -2.34
N LEU A 107 14.26 4.46 -2.28
CA LEU A 107 15.56 5.12 -2.51
C LEU A 107 16.57 4.73 -1.44
N LEU A 108 16.16 4.72 -0.17
CA LEU A 108 16.98 4.21 0.93
C LEU A 108 17.41 2.76 0.70
N SER A 109 16.51 1.89 0.22
CA SER A 109 16.83 0.48 -0.06
C SER A 109 17.80 0.28 -1.23
N LYS A 110 17.90 1.27 -2.13
CA LYS A 110 18.90 1.32 -3.20
C LYS A 110 20.26 1.84 -2.71
N GLY A 111 20.38 2.23 -1.44
CA GLY A 111 21.62 2.73 -0.84
C GLY A 111 21.80 4.25 -0.94
N TYR A 112 20.78 5.00 -1.36
CA TYR A 112 20.91 6.44 -1.55
C TYR A 112 21.07 7.16 -0.19
N ILE A 113 22.00 8.11 -0.14
CA ILE A 113 22.14 9.03 1.01
C ILE A 113 21.17 10.22 0.89
N LEU A 114 21.03 11.00 1.95
CA LEU A 114 20.03 12.08 2.05
C LEU A 114 20.13 13.09 0.90
N ASP A 115 21.34 13.48 0.52
CA ASP A 115 21.57 14.45 -0.57
C ASP A 115 21.26 13.86 -1.95
N GLU A 116 21.51 12.57 -2.15
CA GLU A 116 21.15 11.86 -3.38
C GLU A 116 19.63 11.71 -3.49
N ILE A 117 18.93 11.42 -2.38
CA ILE A 117 17.46 11.37 -2.33
C ILE A 117 16.88 12.75 -2.67
N SER A 118 17.42 13.81 -2.05
CA SER A 118 17.03 15.19 -2.30
C SER A 118 17.15 15.56 -3.78
N LEU A 119 18.27 15.20 -4.40
CA LEU A 119 18.51 15.42 -5.82
C LEU A 119 17.54 14.62 -6.71
N GLU A 120 17.33 13.34 -6.41
CA GLU A 120 16.45 12.45 -7.19
C GLU A 120 14.98 12.91 -7.16
N LEU A 121 14.49 13.29 -5.99
CA LEU A 121 13.13 13.82 -5.82
C LEU A 121 12.97 15.15 -6.58
N LYS A 122 13.99 16.02 -6.54
CA LYS A 122 13.98 17.28 -7.29
C LYS A 122 13.93 17.04 -8.80
N ASN A 123 14.74 16.12 -9.31
CA ASN A 123 14.76 15.75 -10.72
C ASN A 123 13.43 15.12 -11.17
N SER A 124 12.76 14.38 -10.28
CA SER A 124 11.47 13.75 -10.53
C SER A 124 10.26 14.67 -10.30
N GLY A 125 10.48 15.94 -9.89
CA GLY A 125 9.41 16.89 -9.59
C GLY A 125 8.59 16.54 -8.34
N ILE A 126 9.10 15.68 -7.46
CA ILE A 126 8.41 15.24 -6.24
C ILE A 126 8.72 16.22 -5.10
N ILE A 127 7.69 16.58 -4.34
CA ILE A 127 7.77 17.51 -3.20
C ILE A 127 7.18 16.82 -1.96
N PRO A 128 7.76 17.01 -0.76
CA PRO A 128 8.94 17.83 -0.47
C PRO A 128 10.26 17.19 -0.96
N ASN A 129 11.25 18.01 -1.30
CA ASN A 129 12.57 17.54 -1.76
C ASN A 129 13.75 18.18 -1.01
N GLY A 130 13.51 19.01 0.01
CA GLY A 130 14.59 19.56 0.83
C GLY A 130 15.16 18.53 1.81
N SER A 131 16.49 18.46 1.95
CA SER A 131 17.18 17.48 2.81
C SER A 131 16.61 17.44 4.24
N SER A 132 16.34 18.60 4.86
CA SER A 132 15.75 18.65 6.21
C SER A 132 14.33 18.07 6.27
N SER A 133 13.49 18.33 5.27
CA SER A 133 12.13 17.80 5.22
C SER A 133 12.13 16.29 5.00
N ILE A 134 13.03 15.80 4.14
CA ILE A 134 13.23 14.37 3.91
C ILE A 134 13.71 13.68 5.20
N GLU A 135 14.73 14.24 5.86
CA GLU A 135 15.27 13.69 7.10
C GLU A 135 14.21 13.60 8.20
N LYS A 136 13.42 14.67 8.38
CA LYS A 136 12.30 14.67 9.33
C LYS A 136 11.29 13.57 9.02
N ARG A 137 10.96 13.35 7.74
CA ARG A 137 10.03 12.28 7.35
C ARG A 137 10.63 10.89 7.61
N ILE A 138 11.89 10.66 7.25
CA ILE A 138 12.59 9.39 7.55
C ILE A 138 12.63 9.13 9.06
N ASN A 139 12.91 10.15 9.88
CA ASN A 139 12.89 10.02 11.34
C ASN A 139 11.49 9.68 11.87
N LYS A 140 10.43 10.27 11.31
CA LYS A 140 9.05 9.91 11.65
C LYS A 140 8.74 8.45 11.29
N LEU A 141 9.20 7.97 10.14
CA LEU A 141 9.08 6.56 9.74
C LEU A 141 9.85 5.64 10.69
N LYS A 142 11.07 6.00 11.10
CA LYS A 142 11.83 5.24 12.11
C LYS A 142 11.06 5.12 13.42
N VAL A 143 10.50 6.21 13.93
CA VAL A 143 9.69 6.20 15.16
C VAL A 143 8.46 5.31 14.99
N TYR A 144 7.75 5.45 13.86
CA TYR A 144 6.54 4.67 13.58
C TYR A 144 6.81 3.17 13.52
N PHE A 145 7.85 2.77 12.79
CA PHE A 145 8.24 1.36 12.67
C PHE A 145 9.09 0.86 13.85
N LYS A 146 9.38 1.70 14.84
CA LYS A 146 10.31 1.40 15.95
C LYS A 146 11.68 0.92 15.45
N ALA A 147 12.14 1.50 14.34
CA ALA A 147 13.43 1.19 13.74
C ALA A 147 14.56 1.99 14.41
N ASN A 148 15.67 1.31 14.67
CA ASN A 148 16.84 1.90 15.35
C ASN A 148 17.73 2.73 14.41
N ASN A 149 17.74 2.38 13.12
CA ASN A 149 18.52 3.07 12.09
C ASN A 149 17.88 2.81 10.71
N ASN A 150 18.44 3.43 9.66
CA ASN A 150 17.88 3.32 8.31
C ASN A 150 17.93 1.88 7.77
N VAL A 151 18.95 1.09 8.13
CA VAL A 151 19.05 -0.33 7.73
C VAL A 151 17.93 -1.15 8.35
N HIS A 152 17.67 -0.98 9.64
CA HIS A 152 16.57 -1.64 10.34
C HIS A 152 15.21 -1.20 9.77
N LEU A 153 15.06 0.09 9.44
CA LEU A 153 13.85 0.62 8.79
C LEU A 153 13.60 -0.06 7.44
N ILE A 154 14.64 -0.22 6.61
CA ILE A 154 14.53 -0.90 5.31
C ILE A 154 14.15 -2.38 5.50
N ALA A 155 14.77 -3.08 6.44
CA ALA A 155 14.47 -4.48 6.73
C ALA A 155 13.00 -4.68 7.12
N ILE A 156 12.52 -3.89 8.10
CA ILE A 156 11.11 -3.90 8.49
C ILE A 156 10.21 -3.59 7.28
N SER A 157 10.57 -2.59 6.48
CA SER A 157 9.77 -2.20 5.31
C SER A 157 9.65 -3.34 4.28
N LYS A 158 10.71 -4.13 4.08
CA LYS A 158 10.69 -5.33 3.23
C LYS A 158 9.85 -6.46 3.81
N ASP A 159 9.98 -6.75 5.11
CA ASP A 159 9.17 -7.79 5.79
C ASP A 159 7.67 -7.43 5.80
N LEU A 160 7.40 -6.14 5.83
CA LEU A 160 6.07 -5.56 5.67
C LEU A 160 5.57 -5.63 4.21
N GLY A 161 6.47 -5.81 3.24
CA GLY A 161 6.18 -5.83 1.81
C GLY A 161 5.91 -4.44 1.23
N LEU A 162 6.33 -3.38 1.92
CA LEU A 162 6.23 -2.00 1.42
C LEU A 162 7.18 -1.74 0.24
N LEU A 163 8.21 -2.57 0.10
CA LEU A 163 9.27 -2.51 -0.90
C LEU A 163 9.43 -3.82 -1.64
#